data_AF-A0ABD2YIT5-F1
#
_entry.id   AF-A0ABD2YIT5-F1
#
_cell.length_a   1.000
_cell.length_b   1.000
_cell.length_c   1.000
_cell.angle_alpha   90.00
_cell.angle_beta   90.00
_cell.angle_gamma   90.00
#
_symmetry.space_group_name_H-M   'P 1'
#
loop_
_entity.id
_entity.type
_entity.pdbx_description
1 polymer ?
#
loop_
_entity_poly.entity_id
_entity_poly.type
_entity_poly.pdbx_seq_one_letter_code
_entity_poly.pdbx_strand_id
1 'polypeptide(L)'
;MTGDKRKLTNLTEYKGARVVVTTDNSRLPITHIGNATILPRCNSHQVELQHVYHVPGMKKNLLSVSQLTAFGNFVLFGPDEVRVYQNKKIAGTPIMQGKQMETVYVMSAQEAYVDKAGKNETADLWHARLGHVSYHKLKIMMMKSILKGLPQLDVRAMAGNVSKEFIEANDRERDEDIREEKGSKWVRFLGKY
;
A
#
# COMPACT_ATOMS: atom_id res chain seq x y z
N MET A 1 -13.61 6.37 12.00
CA MET A 1 -13.40 4.92 12.20
C MET A 1 -12.15 4.45 11.48
N THR A 2 -11.46 3.45 12.01
CA THR A 2 -10.17 2.96 11.50
C THR A 2 -10.06 1.44 11.68
N GLY A 3 -9.40 0.76 10.74
CA GLY A 3 -9.01 -0.65 10.92
C GLY A 3 -7.66 -0.82 11.62
N ASP A 4 -6.90 0.26 11.76
CA ASP A 4 -5.60 0.26 12.42
C ASP A 4 -5.73 0.65 13.89
N LYS A 5 -5.59 -0.34 14.79
CA LYS A 5 -5.63 -0.16 16.25
C LYS A 5 -4.53 0.77 16.76
N ARG A 6 -3.37 0.84 16.09
CA ARG A 6 -2.19 1.60 16.56
C ARG A 6 -2.40 3.11 16.47
N LYS A 7 -3.37 3.56 15.65
CA LYS A 7 -3.75 4.96 15.52
C LYS A 7 -4.64 5.47 16.64
N LEU A 8 -4.99 4.60 17.60
CA LEU A 8 -5.92 4.91 18.68
C LEU A 8 -5.22 4.88 20.04
N THR A 9 -5.59 5.84 20.89
CA THR A 9 -5.23 5.91 22.30
C THR A 9 -6.49 5.80 23.16
N ASN A 10 -6.34 5.59 24.47
CA ASN A 10 -7.46 5.44 25.41
C ASN A 10 -8.50 4.40 24.93
N LEU A 11 -8.00 3.23 24.53
CA LEU A 11 -8.81 2.16 23.96
C LEU A 11 -9.61 1.43 25.04
N THR A 12 -10.91 1.33 24.81
CA THR A 12 -11.85 0.54 25.61
C THR A 12 -12.57 -0.45 24.71
N GLU A 13 -12.84 -1.65 25.20
CA GLU A 13 -13.61 -2.65 24.45
C GLU A 13 -15.03 -2.13 24.15
N TYR A 14 -15.49 -2.37 22.91
CA TYR A 14 -16.82 -1.96 22.51
C TYR A 14 -17.86 -3.01 22.92
N LYS A 15 -18.76 -2.63 23.83
CA LYS A 15 -19.84 -3.51 24.34
C LYS A 15 -21.20 -3.27 23.67
N GLY A 16 -21.25 -2.42 22.64
CA GLY A 16 -22.51 -2.11 21.97
C GLY A 16 -22.84 -3.11 20.85
N ALA A 17 -24.09 -3.09 20.39
CA ALA A 17 -24.58 -3.99 19.34
C ALA A 17 -24.38 -3.48 17.90
N ARG A 18 -23.73 -2.32 17.71
CA ARG A 18 -23.55 -1.74 16.37
C ARG A 18 -22.50 -2.52 15.57
N VAL A 19 -22.76 -2.64 14.27
CA VAL A 19 -21.85 -3.23 13.29
C VAL A 19 -21.72 -2.29 12.10
N VAL A 20 -20.58 -2.32 11.41
CA VAL A 20 -20.39 -1.59 10.16
C VAL A 20 -20.82 -2.50 9.01
N VAL A 21 -21.72 -2.03 8.16
CA VAL A 21 -22.12 -2.73 6.94
C VAL A 21 -21.44 -2.05 5.76
N THR A 22 -20.73 -2.82 4.94
CA THR A 22 -20.00 -2.33 3.76
C THR A 22 -20.85 -2.42 2.49
N THR A 23 -20.35 -1.90 1.38
CA THR A 23 -21.05 -1.85 0.09
C THR A 23 -21.31 -3.23 -0.53
N ASP A 24 -20.50 -4.23 -0.18
CA ASP A 24 -20.69 -5.64 -0.52
C ASP A 24 -21.58 -6.39 0.50
N ASN A 25 -22.28 -5.64 1.37
CA ASN A 25 -23.11 -6.15 2.47
C ASN A 25 -22.37 -6.97 3.54
N SER A 26 -21.02 -6.97 3.54
CA SER A 26 -20.27 -7.60 4.63
C SER A 26 -20.52 -6.85 5.94
N ARG A 27 -20.56 -7.58 7.06
CA ARG A 27 -20.78 -7.02 8.39
C ARG A 27 -19.47 -7.08 9.16
N LEU A 28 -18.87 -5.92 9.40
CA LEU A 28 -17.63 -5.79 10.13
C LEU A 28 -17.91 -5.45 11.61
N PRO A 29 -17.39 -6.25 12.56
CA PRO A 29 -17.60 -5.98 13.98
C PRO A 29 -16.78 -4.77 14.44
N ILE A 30 -17.40 -3.94 15.28
CA ILE A 30 -16.68 -2.92 16.04
C ILE A 30 -16.12 -3.63 17.28
N THR A 31 -14.82 -3.55 17.49
CA THR A 31 -14.18 -4.27 18.61
C THR A 31 -13.80 -3.33 19.76
N HIS A 32 -13.42 -2.09 19.45
CA HIS A 32 -12.98 -1.12 20.44
C HIS A 32 -13.45 0.30 20.07
N ILE A 33 -13.50 1.16 21.07
CA ILE A 33 -13.61 2.62 20.92
C ILE A 33 -12.33 3.23 21.51
N GLY A 34 -11.79 4.25 20.86
CA GLY A 34 -10.70 5.04 21.41
C GLY A 34 -10.66 6.45 20.83
N ASN A 35 -9.62 7.20 21.15
CA ASN A 35 -9.36 8.53 20.62
C ASN A 35 -8.30 8.45 19.52
N ALA A 36 -8.40 9.31 18.52
CA ALA A 36 -7.41 9.42 17.45
C ALA A 36 -6.93 10.86 17.35
N THR A 37 -5.65 11.04 17.08
CA THR A 37 -5.06 12.34 16.78
C THR A 37 -4.64 12.35 15.32
N ILE A 38 -5.20 13.26 14.53
CA ILE A 38 -4.79 13.49 13.15
C ILE A 38 -3.82 14.65 13.15
N LEU A 39 -2.64 14.44 12.57
CA LEU A 39 -1.69 15.50 12.24
C LEU A 39 -1.81 15.79 10.74
N PRO A 40 -2.49 16.88 10.34
CA PRO A 40 -2.59 17.26 8.94
C PRO A 40 -1.22 17.65 8.38
N ARG A 41 -1.01 17.48 7.07
CA ARG A 41 0.26 17.88 6.43
C ARG A 41 0.39 19.39 6.24
N CYS A 42 -0.74 20.09 6.17
CA CYS A 42 -0.80 21.50 5.81
C CYS A 42 -0.59 22.43 7.01
N ASN A 43 -0.53 21.91 8.24
CA ASN A 43 -0.35 22.67 9.46
C ASN A 43 0.26 21.82 10.59
N SER A 44 0.65 22.47 11.68
CA SER A 44 1.09 21.80 12.91
C SER A 44 -0.04 21.56 13.92
N HIS A 45 -1.28 21.99 13.61
CA HIS A 45 -2.41 21.85 14.53
C HIS A 45 -2.99 20.43 14.46
N GLN A 46 -2.93 19.75 15.59
CA GLN A 46 -3.53 18.43 15.77
C GLN A 46 -5.05 18.53 15.81
N VAL A 47 -5.72 17.62 15.12
CA VAL A 47 -7.17 17.45 15.19
C VAL A 47 -7.44 16.20 16.02
N GLU A 48 -8.02 16.41 17.20
CA GLU A 48 -8.44 15.32 18.06
C GLU A 48 -9.82 14.81 17.67
N LEU A 49 -9.94 13.49 17.60
CA LEU A 49 -11.20 12.79 17.37
C LEU A 49 -11.44 11.87 18.55
N GLN A 50 -12.57 12.05 19.21
CA GLN A 50 -13.00 11.18 20.29
C GLN A 50 -13.97 10.12 19.79
N HIS A 51 -14.12 9.02 20.53
CA HIS A 51 -15.10 7.98 20.24
C HIS A 51 -14.96 7.36 18.84
N VAL A 52 -13.72 7.13 18.40
CA VAL A 52 -13.40 6.52 17.12
C VAL A 52 -13.52 5.00 17.21
N TYR A 53 -14.37 4.43 16.37
CA TYR A 53 -14.52 2.98 16.26
C TYR A 53 -13.30 2.30 15.62
N HIS A 54 -12.82 1.26 16.28
CA HIS A 54 -11.87 0.29 15.74
C HIS A 54 -12.61 -0.89 15.10
N VAL A 55 -12.39 -1.08 13.80
CA VAL A 55 -13.09 -2.07 12.98
C VAL A 55 -12.03 -2.85 12.18
N PRO A 56 -11.53 -3.99 12.70
CA PRO A 56 -10.36 -4.68 12.14
C PRO A 56 -10.43 -5.00 10.64
N GLY A 57 -11.63 -5.25 10.12
CA GLY A 57 -11.85 -5.53 8.70
C GLY A 57 -11.80 -4.32 7.76
N MET A 58 -11.70 -3.09 8.28
CA MET A 58 -11.66 -1.88 7.45
C MET A 58 -10.29 -1.67 6.80
N LYS A 59 -10.28 -1.63 5.46
CA LYS A 59 -9.06 -1.38 4.67
C LYS A 59 -8.68 0.10 4.56
N LYS A 60 -9.65 1.01 4.74
CA LYS A 60 -9.48 2.46 4.66
C LYS A 60 -10.14 3.13 5.86
N ASN A 61 -9.60 4.27 6.27
CA ASN A 61 -10.15 5.04 7.38
C ASN A 61 -11.24 5.98 6.86
N LEU A 62 -12.32 6.11 7.63
CA LEU A 62 -13.38 7.07 7.35
C LEU A 62 -13.41 8.14 8.44
N LEU A 63 -13.34 9.39 8.01
CA LEU A 63 -13.42 10.57 8.87
C LEU A 63 -14.87 11.05 8.92
N SER A 64 -15.42 11.16 10.13
CA SER A 64 -16.81 11.59 10.29
C SER A 64 -16.91 13.12 10.25
N VAL A 65 -17.68 13.65 9.30
CA VAL A 65 -17.99 15.08 9.23
C VAL A 65 -18.70 15.55 10.48
N SER A 66 -19.64 14.75 11.00
CA SER A 66 -20.39 15.10 12.22
C SER A 66 -19.50 15.18 13.46
N GLN A 67 -18.41 14.41 13.51
CA GLN A 67 -17.43 14.53 14.60
C GLN A 67 -16.65 15.82 14.44
N LEU A 68 -16.16 16.14 13.23
CA LEU A 68 -15.44 17.39 12.98
C LEU A 68 -16.27 18.62 13.36
N THR A 69 -17.54 18.66 12.96
CA THR A 69 -18.43 19.79 13.25
C THR A 69 -18.83 19.87 14.72
N ALA A 70 -18.98 18.73 15.40
CA ALA A 70 -19.21 18.71 16.85
C ALA A 70 -18.05 19.31 17.65
N PHE A 71 -16.82 19.20 17.13
CA PHE A 71 -15.62 19.86 17.71
C PHE A 71 -15.42 21.31 17.21
N GLY A 72 -16.45 21.94 16.64
CA GLY A 72 -16.42 23.34 16.23
C GLY A 72 -15.75 23.61 14.88
N ASN A 73 -15.36 22.57 14.13
CA ASN A 73 -14.75 22.74 12.83
C ASN A 73 -15.79 22.96 11.73
N PHE A 74 -15.45 23.78 10.74
CA PHE A 74 -16.25 24.02 9.54
C PHE A 74 -15.68 23.19 8.39
N VAL A 75 -16.53 22.42 7.73
CA VAL A 75 -16.16 21.63 6.55
C VAL A 75 -16.79 22.29 5.32
N LEU A 76 -15.95 22.72 4.39
CA LEU A 76 -16.35 23.32 3.12
C LEU A 76 -16.08 22.34 1.99
N PHE A 77 -17.13 21.96 1.29
CA PHE A 77 -17.05 21.13 0.08
C PHE A 77 -17.10 22.01 -1.16
N GLY A 78 -16.09 21.90 -2.00
CA GLY A 78 -16.02 22.50 -3.33
C GLY A 78 -16.22 21.46 -4.44
N PRO A 79 -16.18 21.90 -5.72
CA PRO A 79 -16.39 21.02 -6.87
C PRO A 79 -15.35 19.89 -7.00
N ASP A 80 -14.13 20.09 -6.53
CA ASP A 80 -13.01 19.15 -6.66
C ASP A 80 -12.17 19.02 -5.37
N GLU A 81 -12.58 19.70 -4.31
CA GLU A 81 -11.82 19.76 -3.06
C GLU A 81 -12.72 19.82 -1.83
N VAL A 82 -12.12 19.56 -0.67
CA VAL A 82 -12.73 19.78 0.63
C VAL A 82 -11.70 20.40 1.56
N ARG A 83 -12.16 21.34 2.38
CA ARG A 83 -11.34 22.08 3.33
C ARG A 83 -12.00 22.07 4.70
N VAL A 84 -11.20 21.91 5.74
CA VAL A 84 -11.65 21.97 7.15
C VAL A 84 -11.02 23.19 7.79
N TYR A 85 -11.80 23.95 8.57
CA TYR A 85 -11.38 25.16 9.27
C TYR A 85 -11.75 25.09 10.75
N GLN A 86 -10.89 25.55 11.65
CA GLN A 86 -11.17 25.53 13.10
C GLN A 86 -12.13 26.64 13.55
N ASN A 87 -12.24 27.72 12.77
CA ASN A 87 -13.04 28.91 13.11
C ASN A 87 -13.95 29.32 11.96
N LYS A 88 -15.02 30.08 12.25
CA LYS A 88 -15.93 30.66 11.24
C LYS A 88 -15.26 31.57 10.22
N LYS A 89 -14.04 32.06 10.49
CA LYS A 89 -13.28 32.88 9.53
C LYS A 89 -12.70 31.95 8.44
N ILE A 90 -13.50 31.71 7.40
CA ILE A 90 -13.11 30.98 6.18
C ILE A 90 -11.95 31.69 5.42
N ALA A 91 -11.65 32.94 5.78
CA ALA A 91 -10.51 33.70 5.26
C ALA A 91 -9.12 33.23 5.78
N GLY A 92 -9.06 32.23 6.67
CA GLY A 92 -7.80 31.66 7.16
C GLY A 92 -7.28 30.48 6.33
N THR A 93 -6.09 29.97 6.69
CA THR A 93 -5.54 28.73 6.13
C THR A 93 -6.34 27.52 6.62
N PRO A 94 -6.77 26.58 5.75
CA PRO A 94 -7.47 25.39 6.19
C PRO A 94 -6.58 24.50 7.05
N ILE A 95 -7.16 23.89 8.07
CA ILE A 95 -6.45 22.95 8.95
C ILE A 95 -6.30 21.56 8.31
N MET A 96 -7.22 21.19 7.43
CA MET A 96 -7.12 19.97 6.62
C MET A 96 -7.61 20.28 5.21
N GLN A 97 -7.01 19.65 4.21
CA GLN A 97 -7.45 19.73 2.82
C GLN A 97 -7.47 18.34 2.22
N GLY A 98 -8.38 18.11 1.28
CA GLY A 98 -8.44 16.91 0.47
C GLY A 98 -8.99 17.20 -0.91
N LYS A 99 -8.86 16.22 -1.80
CA LYS A 99 -9.38 16.28 -3.16
C LYS A 99 -10.55 15.33 -3.33
N GLN A 100 -11.50 15.69 -4.16
CA GLN A 100 -12.51 14.76 -4.65
C GLN A 100 -11.87 13.79 -5.63
N MET A 101 -12.11 12.50 -5.40
CA MET A 101 -11.74 11.41 -6.30
C MET A 101 -13.03 10.65 -6.58
N GLU A 102 -13.54 10.81 -7.80
CA GLU A 102 -14.87 10.32 -8.20
C GLU A 102 -15.97 10.87 -7.28
N THR A 103 -16.48 10.04 -6.36
CA THR A 103 -17.59 10.35 -5.44
C THR A 103 -17.15 10.52 -3.99
N VAL A 104 -15.85 10.39 -3.69
CA VAL A 104 -15.32 10.44 -2.31
C VAL A 104 -14.24 11.48 -2.17
N TYR A 105 -14.15 12.11 -0.99
CA TYR A 105 -13.09 13.05 -0.68
C TYR A 105 -11.95 12.38 0.09
N VAL A 106 -10.72 12.58 -0.38
CA VAL A 106 -9.51 11.96 0.18
C VAL A 106 -8.65 13.03 0.86
N MET A 107 -8.54 12.96 2.19
CA MET A 107 -7.77 13.90 3.04
C MET A 107 -6.26 13.77 2.90
N SER A 108 -5.78 12.55 2.69
CA SER A 108 -4.37 12.29 2.44
C SER A 108 -4.29 11.41 1.22
N ALA A 109 -4.14 12.01 0.04
CA ALA A 109 -3.44 11.31 -1.03
C ALA A 109 -2.01 11.13 -0.52
N GLN A 110 -1.76 10.06 0.21
CA GLN A 110 -0.41 9.54 0.27
C GLN A 110 -0.07 9.26 -1.19
N GLU A 111 0.96 9.95 -1.70
CA GLU A 111 1.72 9.50 -2.86
C GLU A 111 2.35 8.10 -2.63
N ALA A 112 1.96 7.37 -1.58
CA ALA A 112 2.45 6.04 -1.24
C ALA A 112 2.12 4.99 -2.31
N TYR A 113 1.19 5.22 -3.24
CA TYR A 113 1.04 4.30 -4.37
C TYR A 113 2.24 4.41 -5.33
N VAL A 114 2.73 5.64 -5.57
CA VAL A 114 3.91 5.89 -6.40
C VAL A 114 5.18 5.55 -5.63
N ASP A 115 5.23 5.89 -4.35
CA ASP A 115 6.44 5.81 -3.52
C ASP A 115 6.74 4.38 -3.00
N LYS A 116 5.74 3.49 -2.93
CA LYS A 116 5.98 2.06 -2.63
C LYS A 116 6.35 1.25 -3.87
N ALA A 117 5.85 1.63 -5.05
CA ALA A 117 6.25 0.99 -6.30
C ALA A 117 7.70 1.34 -6.65
N GLY A 118 8.11 2.61 -6.47
CA GLY A 118 9.46 3.08 -6.82
C GLY A 118 10.60 2.58 -5.93
N LYS A 119 10.33 2.20 -4.67
CA LYS A 119 11.40 1.84 -3.69
C LYS A 119 11.97 0.43 -3.86
N ASN A 120 11.30 -0.44 -4.61
CA ASN A 120 11.68 -1.84 -4.78
C ASN A 120 11.92 -2.22 -6.25
N GLU A 121 12.08 -1.23 -7.13
CA GLU A 121 12.39 -1.50 -8.53
C GLU A 121 13.86 -1.89 -8.65
N THR A 122 14.12 -3.11 -9.11
CA THR A 122 15.46 -3.59 -9.46
C THR A 122 15.62 -3.65 -10.98
N ALA A 123 16.87 -3.66 -11.44
CA ALA A 123 17.12 -3.79 -12.86
C ALA A 123 16.63 -5.14 -13.41
N ASP A 124 16.59 -6.19 -12.59
CA ASP A 124 16.02 -7.50 -12.95
C ASP A 124 14.52 -7.42 -13.19
N LEU A 125 13.79 -6.64 -12.36
CA LEU A 125 12.36 -6.40 -12.54
C LEU A 125 12.08 -5.69 -13.87
N TRP A 126 12.91 -4.71 -14.22
CA TRP A 126 12.82 -4.00 -15.50
C TRP A 126 13.22 -4.87 -16.69
N HIS A 127 14.22 -5.75 -16.52
CA HIS A 127 14.60 -6.73 -17.53
C HIS A 127 13.45 -7.72 -17.82
N ALA A 128 12.81 -8.24 -16.77
CA ALA A 128 11.66 -9.13 -16.88
C ALA A 128 10.45 -8.46 -17.56
N ARG A 129 10.13 -7.20 -17.19
CA ARG A 129 9.04 -6.43 -17.83
C ARG A 129 9.27 -6.20 -19.32
N LEU A 130 10.53 -6.04 -19.73
CA LEU A 130 10.88 -5.73 -21.12
C LEU A 130 11.16 -6.99 -21.96
N GLY A 131 11.36 -8.15 -21.33
CA GLY A 131 11.39 -9.52 -21.91
C GLY A 131 12.53 -9.83 -22.89
N HIS A 132 13.01 -8.82 -23.63
CA HIS A 132 13.97 -8.95 -24.74
C HIS A 132 15.04 -7.85 -24.74
N VAL A 133 15.03 -6.96 -23.75
CA VAL A 133 16.02 -5.89 -23.60
C VAL A 133 17.17 -6.41 -22.74
N SER A 134 18.36 -6.57 -23.32
CA SER A 134 19.55 -6.96 -22.54
C SER A 134 19.87 -5.94 -21.45
N TYR A 135 20.50 -6.39 -20.36
CA TYR A 135 20.94 -5.51 -19.27
C TYR A 135 21.79 -4.32 -19.77
N HIS A 136 22.62 -4.54 -20.79
CA HIS A 136 23.39 -3.48 -21.43
C HIS A 136 22.50 -2.41 -22.09
N LYS A 137 21.48 -2.83 -22.84
CA LYS A 137 20.51 -1.90 -23.46
C LYS A 137 19.66 -1.20 -22.39
N LEU A 138 19.26 -1.91 -21.34
CA LEU A 138 18.54 -1.33 -20.21
C LEU A 138 19.35 -0.22 -19.52
N LYS A 139 20.65 -0.46 -19.28
CA LYS A 139 21.58 0.55 -18.73
C LYS A 139 21.66 1.79 -19.63
N ILE A 140 21.76 1.62 -20.94
CA ILE A 140 21.78 2.74 -21.90
C ILE A 140 20.46 3.51 -21.86
N MET A 141 19.31 2.82 -21.80
CA MET A 141 17.99 3.47 -21.70
C MET A 141 17.83 4.30 -20.43
N MET A 142 18.37 3.81 -19.29
CA MET A 142 18.41 4.54 -18.02
C MET A 142 19.31 5.77 -18.09
N MET A 143 20.54 5.62 -18.60
CA MET A 143 21.50 6.72 -18.70
C MET A 143 21.01 7.83 -19.65
N LYS A 144 20.35 7.46 -20.74
CA LYS A 144 19.83 8.40 -21.74
C LYS A 144 18.40 8.87 -21.46
N SER A 145 17.80 8.47 -20.33
CA SER A 145 16.41 8.80 -19.94
C SER A 145 15.41 8.58 -21.07
N ILE A 146 15.54 7.48 -21.81
CA ILE A 146 14.74 7.21 -23.01
C ILE A 146 13.27 6.94 -22.66
N LEU A 147 13.01 6.42 -21.45
CA LEU A 147 11.68 6.07 -20.97
C LEU A 147 11.29 6.98 -19.80
N LYS A 148 10.12 7.63 -19.93
CA LYS A 148 9.51 8.33 -18.79
C LYS A 148 9.10 7.30 -17.74
N GLY A 149 9.55 7.51 -16.50
CA GLY A 149 9.20 6.65 -15.36
C GLY A 149 10.20 5.53 -15.04
N LEU A 150 11.31 5.41 -15.76
CA LEU A 150 12.40 4.49 -15.43
C LEU A 150 13.31 5.13 -14.36
N PRO A 151 13.42 4.59 -13.12
CA PRO A 151 14.28 5.16 -12.08
C PRO A 151 15.77 4.91 -12.36
N GLN A 152 16.64 5.71 -11.73
CA GLN A 152 18.08 5.47 -11.71
C GLN A 152 18.38 4.38 -10.66
N LEU A 153 18.73 3.18 -11.10
CA LEU A 153 19.01 2.01 -10.26
C LEU A 153 20.52 1.73 -10.22
N ASP A 154 21.03 1.26 -9.08
CA ASP A 154 22.45 0.93 -8.94
C ASP A 154 22.78 -0.37 -9.70
N VAL A 155 23.65 -0.25 -10.71
CA VAL A 155 24.03 -1.32 -11.64
C VAL A 155 25.10 -2.24 -11.04
N ARG A 156 25.59 -1.97 -9.82
CA ARG A 156 26.72 -2.67 -9.20
C ARG A 156 26.46 -4.12 -8.77
N ALA A 157 25.20 -4.58 -8.74
CA ALA A 157 24.87 -5.97 -8.37
C ALA A 157 24.79 -6.97 -9.54
N MET A 158 25.05 -6.55 -10.79
CA MET A 158 24.82 -7.41 -11.98
C MET A 158 25.93 -8.43 -12.32
N ALA A 159 27.06 -8.44 -11.60
CA ALA A 159 28.21 -9.29 -11.96
C ALA A 159 28.58 -10.35 -10.90
N GLY A 160 27.80 -10.48 -9.81
CA GLY A 160 28.24 -11.22 -8.63
C GLY A 160 27.79 -12.68 -8.50
N ASN A 161 26.60 -13.04 -9.00
CA ASN A 161 25.98 -14.33 -8.59
C ASN A 161 25.68 -15.32 -9.74
N VAL A 162 25.81 -14.92 -11.01
CA VAL A 162 25.50 -15.83 -12.13
C VAL A 162 26.57 -16.91 -12.33
N SER A 163 27.80 -16.71 -11.83
CA SER A 163 28.90 -17.68 -12.03
C SER A 163 28.96 -18.82 -11.00
N LYS A 164 28.32 -18.71 -9.83
CA LYS A 164 28.31 -19.80 -8.84
C LYS A 164 27.16 -20.78 -9.00
N GLU A 165 25.95 -20.28 -9.29
CA GLU A 165 24.77 -21.13 -9.45
C GLU A 165 24.80 -21.97 -10.75
N PHE A 166 25.41 -21.45 -11.82
CA PHE A 166 25.57 -22.20 -13.08
C PHE A 166 26.62 -23.32 -13.00
N ILE A 167 27.62 -23.21 -12.11
CA ILE A 167 28.63 -24.27 -11.93
C ILE A 167 28.08 -25.34 -10.98
N GLU A 168 27.41 -24.96 -9.88
CA GLU A 168 26.85 -25.93 -8.92
C GLU A 168 25.65 -26.73 -9.46
N ALA A 169 24.87 -26.17 -10.40
CA ALA A 169 23.78 -26.91 -11.04
C ALA A 169 24.28 -27.97 -12.02
N ASN A 170 25.36 -27.68 -12.74
CA ASN A 170 25.88 -28.55 -13.81
C ASN A 170 26.76 -29.70 -13.28
N ASP A 171 27.25 -29.60 -12.04
CA ASP A 171 27.97 -30.68 -11.36
C ASP A 171 26.99 -31.63 -10.62
N ARG A 172 25.81 -31.15 -10.17
CA ARG A 172 24.77 -32.03 -9.58
C ARG A 172 24.02 -32.88 -10.62
N GLU A 173 23.72 -32.32 -11.79
CA GLU A 173 23.05 -33.09 -12.87
C GLU A 173 23.94 -34.22 -13.42
N ARG A 174 25.27 -34.10 -13.33
CA ARG A 174 26.21 -35.11 -13.83
C ARG A 174 26.39 -36.32 -12.90
N ASP A 175 26.17 -36.13 -11.61
CA ASP A 175 26.30 -37.19 -10.60
C ASP A 175 24.98 -37.98 -10.40
N GLU A 176 23.82 -37.39 -10.71
CA GLU A 176 22.52 -38.08 -10.64
C GLU A 176 22.27 -39.00 -11.85
N ASP A 177 22.71 -38.61 -13.05
CA ASP A 177 22.55 -39.42 -14.28
C ASP A 177 23.37 -40.73 -14.28
N ILE A 178 24.47 -40.81 -13.52
CA ILE A 178 25.30 -42.03 -13.43
C ILE A 178 24.69 -43.06 -12.45
N ARG A 179 23.76 -42.66 -11.58
CA ARG A 179 23.20 -43.55 -10.55
C ARG A 179 21.83 -44.15 -10.88
N GLU A 180 21.09 -43.60 -11.85
CA GLU A 180 19.71 -44.03 -12.11
C GLU A 180 19.55 -45.08 -13.23
N GLU A 181 20.65 -45.56 -13.83
CA GLU A 181 20.61 -46.63 -14.85
C GLU A 181 20.47 -48.07 -14.27
N LYS A 182 20.14 -48.22 -12.98
CA LYS A 182 19.87 -49.52 -12.35
C LYS A 182 18.66 -49.49 -11.42
N GLY A 183 17.46 -49.67 -11.97
CA GLY A 183 16.30 -49.99 -11.14
C GLY A 183 14.94 -49.79 -11.79
N SER A 184 14.50 -50.74 -12.62
CA SER A 184 13.12 -50.79 -13.13
C SER A 184 12.08 -50.88 -12.01
N LYS A 185 11.07 -49.99 -11.97
CA LYS A 185 9.66 -50.39 -11.70
C LYS A 185 8.65 -49.30 -12.07
N TRP A 186 7.68 -49.70 -12.86
CA TRP A 186 6.45 -49.01 -13.28
C TRP A 186 5.62 -48.42 -12.12
N VAL A 187 4.85 -47.34 -12.36
CA VAL A 187 3.35 -47.34 -12.42
C VAL A 187 2.83 -46.01 -13.00
N ARG A 188 1.74 -46.13 -13.77
CA ARG A 188 1.02 -45.16 -14.60
C ARG A 188 -0.09 -44.36 -13.86
N PHE A 189 -0.38 -43.18 -14.43
CA PHE A 189 -1.68 -42.58 -14.82
C PHE A 189 -2.62 -41.82 -13.84
N LEU A 190 -2.85 -40.56 -14.26
CA LEU A 190 -4.09 -39.77 -14.45
C LEU A 190 -5.05 -39.41 -13.31
N GLY A 191 -5.47 -38.13 -13.35
CA GLY A 191 -6.75 -37.66 -12.83
C GLY A 191 -6.97 -36.16 -13.05
N LYS A 192 -7.63 -35.81 -14.16
CA LYS A 192 -8.23 -34.48 -14.42
C LYS A 192 -9.37 -34.22 -13.43
N TYR A 193 -9.56 -32.94 -13.06
CA TYR A 193 -10.76 -32.16 -13.37
C TYR A 193 -10.36 -30.71 -13.58
#